data_AF-A0AAN8FFU4-F1
#
_entry.id   AF-A0AAN8FFU4-F1
#
_cell.length_a   1.000
_cell.length_b   1.000
_cell.length_c   1.000
_cell.angle_alpha   90.00
_cell.angle_beta   90.00
_cell.angle_gamma   90.00
#
_symmetry.space_group_name_H-M   'P 1'
#
loop_
_entity.id
_entity.type
_entity.pdbx_description
1 polymer ?
#
loop_
_entity_poly.entity_id
_entity_poly.type
_entity_poly.pdbx_seq_one_letter_code
_entity_poly.pdbx_strand_id
1 'polypeptide(L)'
;MWWIVLFFVSVAADLWTETERISDLQQWHALCGRYTVARAYMEDSNARITVFAPVDDVFTYNPDIRALDQKETLSHIVDTQVVEISQGKRWEKQTLIRSTINSGYMYITQFENNPGNFSYFANAGMLCNHASNQWGMISGEQYLYKICTPIGHRPYPGTTLSFIRDADQTLFEDR
;
A
#
# COMPACT_ATOMS: atom_id res chain seq x y z
N MET A 1 -34.54 24.22 -30.96
CA MET A 1 -34.03 24.70 -29.65
C MET A 1 -33.10 23.61 -29.12
N TRP A 2 -31.80 23.88 -29.11
CA TRP A 2 -30.74 22.92 -28.82
C TRP A 2 -30.76 22.58 -27.32
N TRP A 3 -30.93 21.30 -26.98
CA TRP A 3 -30.76 20.81 -25.61
C TRP A 3 -29.29 20.46 -25.42
N ILE A 4 -28.58 21.28 -24.64
CA ILE A 4 -27.21 21.02 -24.22
C ILE A 4 -27.25 19.87 -23.21
N VAL A 5 -26.75 18.70 -23.62
CA VAL A 5 -26.48 17.58 -22.73
C VAL A 5 -25.17 17.90 -21.99
N LEU A 6 -25.29 18.32 -20.74
CA LEU A 6 -24.16 18.41 -19.81
C LEU A 6 -23.71 16.99 -19.47
N PHE A 7 -22.65 16.53 -20.13
CA PHE A 7 -21.90 15.38 -19.66
C PHE A 7 -21.22 15.78 -18.34
N PHE A 8 -21.77 15.31 -17.21
CA PHE A 8 -21.03 15.29 -15.96
C PHE A 8 -19.88 14.30 -16.13
N VAL A 9 -18.70 14.81 -16.49
CA VAL A 9 -17.46 14.07 -16.34
C VAL A 9 -17.27 13.91 -14.83
N SER A 10 -17.46 12.69 -14.34
CA SER A 10 -17.03 12.30 -13.00
C SER A 10 -15.51 12.50 -12.94
N VAL A 11 -15.06 13.65 -12.44
CA VAL A 11 -13.66 13.83 -12.07
C VAL A 11 -13.44 12.91 -10.87
N ALA A 12 -12.77 11.77 -11.11
CA ALA A 12 -12.29 10.95 -10.02
C ALA A 12 -11.31 11.82 -9.22
N ALA A 13 -11.62 12.08 -7.96
CA ALA A 13 -10.72 12.81 -7.07
C ALA A 13 -9.46 11.98 -6.88
N ASP A 14 -8.28 12.58 -7.01
CA ASP A 14 -6.96 11.96 -6.82
C ASP A 14 -6.75 11.44 -5.38
N LEU A 15 -5.74 10.59 -5.16
CA LEU A 15 -5.44 10.09 -3.83
C LEU A 15 -5.08 11.19 -2.83
N TRP A 16 -4.54 12.33 -3.28
CA TRP A 16 -4.26 13.45 -2.39
C TRP A 16 -5.55 14.00 -1.75
N THR A 17 -6.56 14.27 -2.57
CA THR A 17 -7.88 14.75 -2.16
C THR A 17 -8.62 13.70 -1.32
N GLU A 18 -8.50 12.43 -1.69
CA GLU A 18 -9.17 11.35 -0.96
C GLU A 18 -8.53 11.08 0.41
N THR A 19 -7.21 11.13 0.52
CA THR A 19 -6.53 10.98 1.82
C THR A 19 -6.80 12.14 2.77
N GLU A 20 -7.07 13.36 2.27
CA GLU A 20 -7.54 14.47 3.11
C GLU A 20 -8.91 14.20 3.74
N ARG A 21 -9.79 13.48 3.03
CA ARG A 21 -11.15 13.15 3.50
C ARG A 21 -11.21 11.96 4.46
N ILE A 22 -10.24 11.05 4.35
CA ILE A 22 -10.22 9.82 5.13
C ILE A 22 -9.64 10.10 6.52
N SER A 23 -10.46 9.95 7.55
CA SER A 23 -10.14 10.40 8.91
C SER A 23 -8.97 9.69 9.58
N ASP A 24 -8.64 8.47 9.16
CA ASP A 24 -7.55 7.64 9.70
C ASP A 24 -6.28 7.69 8.84
N LEU A 25 -6.18 8.63 7.88
CA LEU A 25 -5.00 8.83 7.02
C LEU A 25 -4.42 10.25 7.13
N GLN A 26 -4.81 11.03 8.13
CA GLN A 26 -4.40 12.44 8.23
C GLN A 26 -2.89 12.60 8.45
N GLN A 27 -2.27 11.69 9.22
CA GLN A 27 -0.83 11.66 9.43
C GLN A 27 -0.08 11.27 8.15
N TRP A 28 -0.61 10.31 7.38
CA TRP A 28 -0.04 9.93 6.09
C TRP A 28 -0.13 11.08 5.08
N HIS A 29 -1.29 11.72 4.97
CA HIS A 29 -1.51 12.89 4.13
C HIS A 29 -0.53 14.02 4.47
N ALA A 30 -0.38 14.33 5.76
CA ALA A 30 0.58 15.32 6.25
C ALA A 30 2.03 14.94 5.94
N LEU A 31 2.40 13.66 6.04
CA LEU A 31 3.74 13.17 5.71
C LEU A 31 4.04 13.34 4.22
N CYS A 32 3.14 12.90 3.33
CA CYS A 32 3.28 13.11 1.88
C CYS A 32 3.37 14.60 1.53
N GLY A 33 2.61 15.46 2.22
CA GLY A 33 2.61 16.91 2.02
C GLY A 33 3.93 17.61 2.30
N ARG A 34 4.84 17.00 3.08
CA ARG A 34 6.18 17.55 3.34
C ARG A 34 7.12 17.45 2.16
N TYR A 35 6.87 16.51 1.24
CA TYR A 35 7.77 16.21 0.13
C TYR A 35 7.06 16.41 -1.19
N THR A 36 7.53 17.38 -1.98
CA THR A 36 6.95 17.75 -3.29
C THR A 36 6.77 16.53 -4.21
N VAL A 37 7.74 15.61 -4.22
CA VAL A 37 7.68 14.41 -5.06
C VAL A 37 6.59 13.45 -4.60
N ALA A 38 6.49 13.19 -3.28
CA ALA A 38 5.46 12.29 -2.75
C ALA A 38 4.06 12.85 -2.99
N ARG A 39 3.88 14.15 -2.75
CA ARG A 39 2.63 14.86 -3.05
C ARG A 39 2.27 14.79 -4.53
N ALA A 40 3.21 15.03 -5.44
CA ALA A 40 2.96 14.97 -6.88
C ALA A 40 2.45 13.59 -7.33
N TYR A 41 2.99 12.50 -6.78
CA TYR A 41 2.47 11.16 -7.05
C TYR A 41 1.05 10.94 -6.54
N MET A 42 0.67 11.55 -5.40
CA MET A 42 -0.67 11.44 -4.84
C MET A 42 -1.69 12.28 -5.62
N GLU A 43 -1.27 13.42 -6.19
CA GLU A 43 -2.11 14.32 -7.00
C GLU A 43 -2.31 13.83 -8.45
N ASP A 44 -1.41 12.98 -8.98
CA ASP A 44 -1.53 12.45 -10.34
C ASP A 44 -2.49 11.25 -10.43
N SER A 45 -3.78 11.53 -10.66
CA SER A 45 -4.82 10.52 -10.83
C SER A 45 -4.58 9.52 -11.97
N ASN A 46 -3.66 9.81 -12.90
CA ASN A 46 -3.32 8.93 -14.02
C ASN A 46 -2.08 8.06 -13.71
N ALA A 47 -1.40 8.30 -12.59
CA ALA A 47 -0.26 7.51 -12.18
C ALA A 47 -0.71 6.08 -11.85
N ARG A 48 -0.14 5.09 -12.54
CA ARG A 48 -0.42 3.67 -12.33
C ARG A 48 0.35 3.12 -11.14
N ILE A 49 0.06 3.65 -9.96
CA ILE A 49 0.78 3.34 -8.73
C ILE A 49 -0.11 2.63 -7.72
N THR A 50 0.53 1.98 -6.74
CA THR A 50 -0.13 1.48 -5.53
C THR A 50 0.54 2.06 -4.30
N VAL A 51 -0.23 2.67 -3.42
CA VAL A 51 0.23 3.29 -2.18
C VAL A 51 -0.12 2.39 -1.00
N PHE A 52 0.88 2.06 -0.17
CA PHE A 52 0.69 1.36 1.10
C PHE A 52 0.75 2.37 2.25
N ALA A 53 -0.40 2.96 2.58
CA ALA A 53 -0.52 4.08 3.50
C ALA A 53 -0.73 3.60 4.96
N PRO A 54 0.18 3.89 5.90
CA PRO A 54 -0.05 3.63 7.32
C PRO A 54 -1.23 4.46 7.84
N VAL A 55 -2.09 3.85 8.67
CA VAL A 55 -3.15 4.59 9.35
C VAL A 55 -2.61 5.38 10.55
N ASP A 56 -3.37 6.37 11.01
CA ASP A 56 -2.99 7.29 12.10
C ASP A 56 -2.58 6.57 13.40
N ASP A 57 -3.18 5.41 13.69
CA ASP A 57 -2.81 4.58 14.83
C ASP A 57 -1.36 4.08 14.75
N VAL A 58 -0.86 3.76 13.55
CA VAL A 58 0.53 3.34 13.34
C VAL A 58 1.48 4.47 13.72
N PHE A 59 1.16 5.72 13.37
CA PHE A 59 1.95 6.89 13.79
C PHE A 59 1.85 7.20 15.29
N THR A 60 0.84 6.65 15.98
CA THR A 60 0.68 6.80 17.42
C THR A 60 1.54 5.79 18.18
N TYR A 61 1.57 4.54 17.73
CA TYR A 61 2.39 3.49 18.36
C TYR A 61 3.85 3.47 17.88
N ASN A 62 4.13 4.03 16.71
CA ASN A 62 5.47 4.14 16.12
C ASN A 62 5.76 5.59 15.70
N PRO A 63 6.04 6.49 16.66
CA PRO A 63 6.17 7.92 16.40
C PRO A 63 7.31 8.27 15.43
N ASP A 64 8.35 7.44 15.34
CA ASP A 64 9.48 7.65 14.43
C ASP A 64 9.06 7.69 12.96
N ILE A 65 7.94 7.07 12.60
CA ILE A 65 7.38 7.08 11.24
C ILE A 65 6.88 8.48 10.84
N ARG A 66 6.64 9.36 11.81
CA ARG A 66 6.35 10.77 11.52
C ARG A 66 7.56 11.51 10.97
N ALA A 67 8.77 10.97 11.14
CA ALA A 67 10.03 11.58 10.72
C ALA A 67 10.64 10.90 9.49
N LEU A 68 9.87 10.06 8.78
CA LEU A 68 10.34 9.43 7.54
C LEU A 68 10.87 10.48 6.57
N ASP A 69 12.04 10.22 5.99
CA ASP A 69 12.59 11.09 4.95
C ASP A 69 11.82 10.91 3.62
N GLN A 70 12.16 11.69 2.58
CA GLN A 70 11.52 11.57 1.27
C GLN A 70 11.70 10.17 0.66
N LYS A 71 12.92 9.62 0.75
CA LYS A 71 13.29 8.30 0.24
C LYS A 71 12.45 7.23 0.93
N GLU A 72 12.31 7.32 2.24
CA GLU A 72 11.52 6.39 3.03
C GLU A 72 10.03 6.51 2.72
N THR A 73 9.50 7.73 2.60
CA THR A 73 8.09 7.98 2.24
C THR A 73 7.77 7.40 0.85
N LEU A 74 8.64 7.61 -0.14
CA LEU A 74 8.47 7.05 -1.48
C LEU A 74 8.59 5.53 -1.53
N SER A 75 9.17 4.87 -0.50
CA SER A 75 9.21 3.41 -0.42
C SER A 75 7.83 2.77 -0.19
N HIS A 76 6.83 3.53 0.24
CA HIS A 76 5.45 3.10 0.37
C HIS A 76 4.69 3.10 -0.97
N ILE A 77 5.26 3.72 -2.01
CA ILE A 77 4.62 3.87 -3.32
C ILE A 77 5.25 2.89 -4.30
N VAL A 78 4.46 1.92 -4.73
CA VAL A 78 4.80 0.95 -5.76
C VAL A 78 4.51 1.55 -7.13
N ASP A 79 5.42 1.34 -8.08
CA ASP A 79 5.39 1.91 -9.44
C ASP A 79 4.39 1.23 -10.41
N THR A 80 3.56 0.34 -9.87
CA THR A 80 2.59 -0.49 -10.59
C THR A 80 1.31 -0.67 -9.77
N GLN A 81 0.20 -1.00 -10.45
CA GLN A 81 -1.06 -1.36 -9.81
C GLN A 81 -0.99 -2.80 -9.26
N VAL A 82 -1.30 -2.99 -7.97
CA VAL A 82 -1.39 -4.31 -7.32
C VAL A 82 -2.85 -4.68 -7.15
N VAL A 83 -3.47 -5.10 -8.25
CA VAL A 83 -4.90 -5.44 -8.29
C VAL A 83 -5.20 -6.76 -7.58
N GLU A 84 -4.21 -7.64 -7.46
CA GLU A 84 -4.35 -9.00 -6.96
C GLU A 84 -4.88 -9.08 -5.53
N ILE A 85 -4.63 -8.06 -4.71
CA ILE A 85 -5.14 -7.98 -3.33
C ILE A 85 -6.67 -7.82 -3.35
N SER A 86 -7.21 -7.01 -4.26
CA SER A 86 -8.65 -6.76 -4.40
C SER A 86 -9.45 -7.92 -4.97
N GLN A 87 -8.79 -8.91 -5.56
CA GLN A 87 -9.48 -10.04 -6.19
C GLN A 87 -9.98 -11.09 -5.19
N GLY A 88 -9.46 -11.09 -3.95
CA GLY A 88 -9.86 -12.07 -2.93
C GLY A 88 -9.60 -13.53 -3.35
N LYS A 89 -8.60 -13.77 -4.22
CA LYS A 89 -8.26 -15.09 -4.75
C LYS A 89 -6.89 -15.51 -4.25
N ARG A 90 -6.71 -16.82 -4.09
CA ARG A 90 -5.40 -17.42 -3.81
C ARG A 90 -4.45 -17.14 -4.97
N TRP A 91 -3.27 -16.64 -4.64
CA TRP A 91 -2.20 -16.40 -5.60
C TRP A 91 -1.43 -17.69 -5.89
N GLU A 92 -0.86 -17.78 -7.09
CA GLU A 92 0.02 -18.90 -7.46
C GLU A 92 1.30 -18.90 -6.60
N LYS A 93 1.86 -17.71 -6.37
CA LYS A 93 2.99 -17.48 -5.47
C LYS A 93 2.51 -16.77 -4.23
N GLN A 94 3.00 -17.21 -3.07
CA GLN A 94 2.64 -16.62 -1.78
C GLN A 94 3.07 -15.15 -1.67
N THR A 95 4.18 -14.77 -2.31
CA THR A 95 4.71 -13.41 -2.27
C THR A 95 4.84 -12.82 -3.67
N LEU A 96 4.27 -11.62 -3.86
CA LEU A 96 4.50 -10.75 -5.00
C LEU A 96 5.65 -9.79 -4.69
N ILE A 97 6.51 -9.56 -5.67
CA ILE A 97 7.60 -8.58 -5.59
C ILE A 97 7.26 -7.46 -6.56
N ARG A 98 7.30 -6.22 -6.10
CA ARG A 98 7.07 -5.03 -6.91
C ARG A 98 8.15 -3.99 -6.65
N SER A 99 8.42 -3.15 -7.64
CA SER A 99 9.37 -2.06 -7.51
C SER A 99 8.68 -0.85 -6.87
N THR A 100 9.40 -0.12 -6.03
CA THR A 100 8.92 1.16 -5.50
C THR A 100 9.42 2.30 -6.36
N ILE A 101 8.75 3.46 -6.30
CA ILE A 101 9.16 4.69 -6.99
C ILE A 101 10.58 5.13 -6.60
N ASN A 102 11.05 4.71 -5.43
CA ASN A 102 12.40 4.96 -4.93
C ASN A 102 13.42 3.86 -5.33
N SER A 103 13.15 3.08 -6.38
CA SER A 103 14.02 1.99 -6.83
C SER A 103 14.29 0.92 -5.75
N GLY A 104 13.38 0.79 -4.78
CA GLY A 104 13.38 -0.28 -3.79
C GLY A 104 12.41 -1.40 -4.16
N TYR A 105 12.20 -2.34 -3.24
CA TYR A 105 11.25 -3.43 -3.42
C TYR A 105 10.16 -3.43 -2.35
N MET A 106 8.94 -3.73 -2.79
CA MET A 106 7.79 -4.05 -1.96
C MET A 106 7.51 -5.55 -2.09
N TYR A 107 7.63 -6.26 -0.97
CA TYR A 107 7.30 -7.67 -0.82
C TYR A 107 5.90 -7.78 -0.23
N ILE A 108 4.97 -8.29 -1.02
CA ILE A 108 3.57 -8.40 -0.66
C ILE A 108 3.25 -9.87 -0.49
N THR A 109 2.97 -10.32 0.72
CA THR A 109 2.73 -11.74 1.02
C THR A 109 1.27 -11.98 1.38
N GLN A 110 0.69 -13.03 0.82
CA GLN A 110 -0.65 -13.51 1.11
C GLN A 110 -0.59 -14.71 2.08
N PHE A 111 -1.49 -14.73 3.06
CA PHE A 111 -1.72 -15.87 3.96
C PHE A 111 -3.19 -16.25 3.97
N GLU A 112 -3.46 -17.54 3.82
CA GLU A 112 -4.82 -18.09 3.95
C GLU A 112 -5.09 -18.38 5.42
N ASN A 113 -5.92 -17.57 6.06
CA ASN A 113 -6.28 -17.73 7.48
C ASN A 113 -7.32 -18.85 7.67
N ASN A 114 -8.25 -18.93 6.72
CA ASN A 114 -9.31 -19.94 6.58
C ASN A 114 -9.57 -20.13 5.09
N PRO A 115 -10.23 -21.22 4.64
CA PRO A 115 -10.52 -21.45 3.23
C PRO A 115 -11.16 -20.22 2.56
N GLY A 116 -10.45 -19.60 1.61
CA GLY A 116 -10.91 -18.40 0.90
C GLY A 116 -10.84 -17.07 1.67
N ASN A 117 -10.28 -17.04 2.88
CA ASN A 117 -10.05 -15.82 3.66
C ASN A 117 -8.55 -15.52 3.75
N PHE A 118 -8.14 -14.36 3.21
CA PHE A 118 -6.73 -14.00 3.08
C PHE A 118 -6.35 -12.79 3.93
N SER A 119 -5.19 -12.86 4.60
CA SER A 119 -4.48 -11.70 5.13
C SER A 119 -3.31 -11.35 4.21
N TYR A 120 -2.96 -10.08 4.17
CA TYR A 120 -1.91 -9.56 3.30
C TYR A 120 -0.91 -8.74 4.11
N PHE A 121 0.36 -8.83 3.75
CA PHE A 121 1.45 -8.11 4.41
C PHE A 121 2.34 -7.46 3.36
N ALA A 122 2.58 -6.15 3.47
CA ALA A 122 3.50 -5.39 2.63
C ALA A 122 4.75 -5.03 3.44
N ASN A 123 5.91 -5.56 3.07
CA ASN A 123 7.18 -5.42 3.82
C ASN A 123 6.99 -5.67 5.34
N ALA A 124 6.32 -6.77 5.68
CA ALA A 124 5.93 -7.17 7.04
C ALA A 124 4.90 -6.27 7.75
N GLY A 125 4.46 -5.16 7.15
CA GLY A 125 3.31 -4.41 7.62
C GLY A 125 2.00 -5.07 7.19
N MET A 126 1.12 -5.35 8.14
CA MET A 126 -0.17 -5.98 7.89
C MET A 126 -1.12 -4.97 7.22
N LEU A 127 -1.75 -5.38 6.12
CA LEU A 127 -2.85 -4.63 5.54
C LEU A 127 -4.03 -4.61 6.52
N CYS A 128 -4.68 -3.47 6.63
CA CYS A 128 -5.84 -3.30 7.50
C CYS A 128 -6.96 -4.29 7.14
N ASN A 129 -7.81 -4.57 8.12
CA ASN A 129 -8.75 -5.68 8.11
C ASN A 129 -9.56 -5.79 6.81
N HIS A 130 -9.28 -6.85 6.04
CA HIS A 130 -9.99 -7.15 4.80
C HIS A 130 -11.48 -7.50 5.05
N ALA A 131 -11.84 -7.95 6.26
CA ALA A 131 -13.21 -8.37 6.60
C ALA A 131 -14.20 -7.20 6.73
N SER A 132 -13.73 -5.98 7.01
CA SER A 132 -14.60 -4.79 7.09
C SER A 132 -14.64 -3.97 5.79
N ASN A 133 -13.98 -4.40 4.72
CA ASN A 133 -13.87 -3.68 3.43
C ASN A 133 -13.30 -2.24 3.51
N GLN A 134 -12.72 -1.84 4.64
CA GLN A 134 -12.12 -0.50 4.83
C GLN A 134 -10.60 -0.49 4.62
N TRP A 135 -10.09 -1.45 3.87
CA TRP A 135 -8.67 -1.75 3.75
C TRP A 135 -8.03 -1.12 2.52
N GLY A 136 -8.83 -0.63 1.56
CA GLY A 136 -8.30 0.01 0.37
C GLY A 136 -9.33 0.82 -0.40
N MET A 137 -8.82 1.59 -1.35
CA MET A 137 -9.60 2.42 -2.26
C MET A 137 -8.91 2.50 -3.63
N ILE A 138 -9.68 2.84 -4.65
CA ILE A 138 -9.20 3.07 -6.01
C ILE A 138 -9.66 4.47 -6.41
N SER A 139 -8.72 5.27 -6.90
CA SER A 139 -8.93 6.66 -7.32
C SER A 139 -8.24 6.83 -8.68
N GLY A 140 -9.03 6.96 -9.75
CA GLY A 140 -8.49 6.95 -11.11
C GLY A 140 -7.70 5.67 -11.39
N GLU A 141 -6.42 5.81 -11.75
CA GLU A 141 -5.47 4.71 -11.97
C GLU A 141 -4.63 4.39 -10.72
N GLN A 142 -4.87 5.07 -9.60
CA GLN A 142 -4.12 4.92 -8.37
C GLN A 142 -4.85 3.98 -7.40
N TYR A 143 -4.10 3.08 -6.78
CA TYR A 143 -4.58 2.17 -5.74
C TYR A 143 -4.02 2.62 -4.40
N LEU A 144 -4.82 2.57 -3.34
CA LEU A 144 -4.35 2.78 -1.97
C LEU A 144 -4.81 1.63 -1.09
N TYR A 145 -3.87 1.05 -0.37
CA TYR A 145 -4.10 0.05 0.65
C TYR A 145 -3.63 0.57 2.00
N LYS A 146 -4.52 0.48 2.99
CA LYS A 146 -4.24 0.89 4.35
C LYS A 146 -3.40 -0.16 5.06
N ILE A 147 -2.41 0.31 5.82
CA ILE A 147 -1.50 -0.51 6.59
C ILE A 147 -1.73 -0.24 8.09
N CYS A 148 -1.95 -1.31 8.85
CA CYS A 148 -2.30 -1.26 10.28
C CYS A 148 -1.12 -1.61 11.21
N THR A 149 0.03 -2.01 10.65
CA THR A 149 1.29 -2.16 11.40
C THR A 149 2.44 -1.61 10.56
N PRO A 150 3.51 -1.07 11.17
CA PRO A 150 4.56 -0.41 10.40
C PRO A 150 5.17 -1.31 9.31
N ILE A 151 5.45 -0.75 8.13
CA ILE A 151 6.22 -1.45 7.08
C ILE A 151 7.71 -1.29 7.33
N GLY A 152 8.48 -2.35 7.08
CA GLY A 152 9.94 -2.33 7.20
C GLY A 152 10.67 -1.77 5.98
N HIS A 153 11.89 -1.30 6.20
CA HIS A 153 12.82 -0.82 5.16
C HIS A 153 13.57 -1.91 4.39
N ARG A 154 13.53 -3.13 4.92
CA ARG A 154 14.08 -4.33 4.30
C ARG A 154 13.03 -5.43 4.47
N PRO A 155 13.00 -6.45 3.59
CA PRO A 155 12.40 -7.70 3.99
C PRO A 155 13.17 -8.13 5.24
N TYR A 156 12.57 -8.01 6.43
CA TYR A 156 13.15 -8.62 7.62
C TYR A 156 13.18 -10.13 7.34
N PRO A 157 14.36 -10.76 7.18
CA PRO A 157 14.44 -12.20 7.29
C PRO A 157 14.36 -12.46 8.81
N GLY A 158 13.16 -12.47 9.38
CA GLY A 158 13.05 -12.62 10.83
C GLY A 158 11.67 -12.42 11.48
N THR A 159 10.74 -11.69 10.86
CA THR A 159 9.44 -11.40 11.50
C THR A 159 8.35 -12.31 10.97
N THR A 160 8.09 -13.42 11.67
CA THR A 160 7.09 -14.48 11.38
C THR A 160 7.27 -15.22 10.03
N LEU A 161 7.78 -14.53 9.01
CA LEU A 161 8.12 -14.96 7.66
C LEU A 161 9.40 -15.81 7.57
N SER A 162 10.25 -15.81 8.61
CA SER A 162 11.38 -16.75 8.73
C SER A 162 10.97 -18.11 9.29
N PHE A 163 9.92 -18.18 10.13
CA PHE A 163 9.52 -19.44 10.78
C PHE A 163 8.75 -20.41 9.87
N ILE A 164 8.12 -19.92 8.80
CA ILE A 164 7.44 -20.78 7.82
C ILE A 164 8.45 -21.35 6.81
N ARG A 165 9.54 -20.62 6.54
CA ARG A 165 10.65 -21.08 5.70
C ARG A 165 11.58 -22.10 6.38
N ASP A 166 11.54 -22.24 7.70
CA ASP A 166 12.31 -23.29 8.38
C ASP A 166 11.72 -24.70 8.14
N ALA A 167 10.46 -24.80 7.69
CA ALA A 167 9.86 -26.07 7.29
C ALA A 167 10.27 -26.52 5.88
N ASP A 168 10.47 -25.56 4.96
CA ASP A 168 10.90 -25.82 3.58
C ASP A 168 12.34 -25.33 3.39
N GLN A 169 13.29 -26.27 3.44
CA GLN A 169 14.74 -26.11 3.31
C GLN A 169 15.22 -25.51 1.97
N THR A 170 14.61 -24.46 1.45
CA THR A 170 15.08 -23.71 0.28
C THR A 170 15.94 -22.55 0.75
N LEU A 171 17.18 -22.87 1.09
CA LEU A 171 18.26 -21.92 1.33
C LEU A 171 18.48 -21.08 0.06
N PHE A 172 18.45 -19.76 0.22
CA PHE A 172 19.07 -18.84 -0.74
C PHE A 172 20.58 -18.88 -0.45
N GLU A 173 21.36 -19.50 -1.33
CA GLU A 173 22.80 -19.24 -1.39
C GLU A 173 22.98 -17.83 -1.98
N ASP A 174 23.41 -16.88 -1.15
CA ASP A 174 23.95 -15.61 -1.61
C ASP A 174 25.25 -15.88 -2.39
N ARG A 175 25.31 -15.41 -3.64
CA ARG A 175 26.54 -15.15 -4.39
C ARG A 175 26.57 -13.70 -4.83
#